data_AF-A0AA41V6D0-F1
#
_entry.id   AF-A0AA41V6D0-F1
#
_cell.length_a   1.000
_cell.length_b   1.000
_cell.length_c   1.000
_cell.angle_alpha   90.00
_cell.angle_beta   90.00
_cell.angle_gamma   90.00
#
_symmetry.space_group_name_H-M   'P 1'
#
loop_
_entity.id
_entity.type
_entity.pdbx_description
1 polymer ?
#
loop_
_entity_poly.entity_id
_entity_poly.type
_entity_poly.pdbx_seq_one_letter_code
_entity_poly.pdbx_strand_id
1 'polypeptide(L)'
;MSHQKRPYSNINSDSISAAVMKKAKPQAINYSSAAAEKNGIRFNDDDNDDDIEGGSNSMIIEDNIVVKNEDIGGSSSSSRGMAANLSRKKAVPPQPAKKLVIKLLKEKPKLPTNFEENTWGTLKSAISAIFLKQPDPCDSEKLYQAVCNLCEHKMGGNLYKKIEKECEAHISTALQNLVGQSPDLVVFLSLVEKCWQDLCDQMLMIRGIALYLDRTYVKQTPNVRSLWDMGLQLFCKHLSLLPEVGHKTVTGLLRLIERE
;
A
#
# COMPACT_ATOMS: atom_id res chain seq x y z
N MET A 1 60.45 -3.23 44.33
CA MET A 1 60.95 -1.85 44.46
C MET A 1 59.81 -0.89 44.17
N SER A 2 59.50 -0.07 45.17
CA SER A 2 58.79 1.21 45.11
C SER A 2 57.27 1.23 44.83
N HIS A 3 56.52 1.13 45.93
CA HIS A 3 55.23 1.79 46.22
C HIS A 3 55.30 3.32 45.92
N GLN A 4 54.24 4.12 45.72
CA GLN A 4 53.24 4.46 46.73
C GLN A 4 52.26 5.58 46.25
N LYS A 5 50.96 5.38 46.50
CA LYS A 5 49.88 6.29 47.00
C LYS A 5 49.62 7.72 46.45
N ARG A 6 48.32 7.98 46.20
CA ARG A 6 47.64 9.30 46.34
C ARG A 6 47.75 9.85 47.78
N PRO A 7 47.50 11.16 48.00
CA PRO A 7 46.25 11.49 48.71
C PRO A 7 45.55 12.80 48.30
N TYR A 8 44.32 12.92 48.82
CA TYR A 8 43.41 14.08 48.83
C TYR A 8 43.78 15.15 49.88
N SER A 9 43.36 16.41 49.67
CA SER A 9 42.87 17.44 50.63
C SER A 9 42.84 18.79 49.87
N ASN A 10 41.77 19.61 49.76
CA ASN A 10 40.74 20.18 50.64
C ASN A 10 41.25 21.30 51.56
N ILE A 11 40.68 22.52 51.42
CA ILE A 11 40.54 23.71 52.32
C ILE A 11 40.15 24.92 51.42
N ASN A 12 38.90 25.42 51.43
CA ASN A 12 38.36 26.61 52.15
C ASN A 12 39.22 27.90 52.00
N SER A 13 38.73 29.14 51.91
CA SER A 13 37.44 29.84 52.06
C SER A 13 37.66 31.31 51.62
N ASP A 14 36.59 32.12 51.68
CA ASP A 14 36.50 33.58 51.49
C ASP A 14 36.23 34.09 50.06
N SER A 15 35.29 34.97 49.74
CA SER A 15 34.06 35.61 50.28
C SER A 15 33.98 37.01 49.65
N ILE A 16 32.75 37.53 49.42
CA ILE A 16 32.40 38.95 49.09
C ILE A 16 32.59 39.30 47.58
N SER A 17 31.66 39.85 46.79
CA SER A 17 30.41 40.60 47.02
C SER A 17 29.46 40.58 45.81
N ALA A 18 28.23 41.04 46.06
CA ALA A 18 27.03 40.97 45.25
C ALA A 18 26.96 41.83 43.96
N ALA A 19 26.13 41.38 43.01
CA ALA A 19 25.27 42.26 42.22
C ALA A 19 23.99 41.52 41.79
N VAL A 20 22.87 41.97 42.36
CA VAL A 20 21.48 41.68 42.02
C VAL A 20 21.14 42.38 40.69
N MET A 21 20.33 41.77 39.81
CA MET A 21 19.07 42.37 39.30
C MET A 21 18.29 41.48 38.29
N LYS A 22 17.09 41.10 38.75
CA LYS A 22 15.77 41.19 38.08
C LYS A 22 15.43 40.24 36.92
N LYS A 23 14.61 39.26 37.33
CA LYS A 23 13.67 38.42 36.58
C LYS A 23 12.59 39.26 35.88
N ALA A 24 12.26 38.95 34.63
CA ALA A 24 11.10 39.51 33.92
C ALA A 24 10.45 38.50 32.96
N LYS A 25 9.21 38.11 33.26
CA LYS A 25 8.10 37.66 32.38
C LYS A 25 6.84 37.66 33.29
N PRO A 26 5.60 37.93 32.85
CA PRO A 26 5.07 37.83 31.49
C PRO A 26 4.19 39.01 31.01
N GLN A 27 3.91 39.06 29.70
CA GLN A 27 2.71 39.73 29.19
C GLN A 27 1.99 38.80 28.23
N ALA A 28 0.71 38.58 28.53
CA ALA A 28 -0.29 37.96 27.69
C ALA A 28 -0.81 39.00 26.69
N ILE A 29 -0.99 38.59 25.45
CA ILE A 29 -1.66 39.40 24.42
C ILE A 29 -2.98 38.69 24.11
N ASN A 30 -4.07 39.31 24.53
CA ASN A 30 -5.42 39.02 24.08
C ASN A 30 -5.59 39.58 22.67
N TYR A 31 -6.03 38.75 21.73
CA TYR A 31 -6.77 39.20 20.56
C TYR A 31 -8.13 38.50 20.59
N SER A 32 -9.20 39.28 20.77
CA SER A 32 -10.54 38.88 20.37
C SER A 32 -11.15 39.99 19.53
N SER A 33 -11.59 39.66 18.32
CA SER A 33 -12.83 40.21 17.79
C SER A 33 -13.56 39.10 17.05
N ALA A 34 -14.75 38.80 17.54
CA ALA A 34 -15.73 37.95 16.91
C ALA A 34 -16.39 38.67 15.72
N ALA A 35 -16.78 37.89 14.71
CA ALA A 35 -18.03 38.08 14.00
C ALA A 35 -18.46 36.71 13.45
N ALA A 36 -19.66 36.30 13.85
CA ALA A 36 -20.35 35.08 13.44
C ALA A 36 -21.62 35.49 12.69
N GLU A 37 -21.97 34.78 11.63
CA GLU A 37 -23.32 34.62 11.03
C GLU A 37 -23.16 33.59 9.90
N LYS A 38 -23.54 32.29 10.02
CA LYS A 38 -24.84 31.58 10.04
C LYS A 38 -25.70 31.66 8.76
N ASN A 39 -26.01 30.44 8.26
CA ASN A 39 -27.07 30.00 7.33
C ASN A 39 -26.81 30.31 5.84
N GLY A 40 -27.02 29.45 4.84
CA GLY A 40 -27.71 28.16 4.73
C GLY A 40 -28.56 28.14 3.44
N ILE A 41 -28.59 26.99 2.74
CA ILE A 41 -29.65 26.50 1.80
C ILE A 41 -29.44 26.67 0.26
N ARG A 42 -29.21 25.47 -0.36
CA ARG A 42 -29.73 24.86 -1.62
C ARG A 42 -29.27 25.27 -3.03
N PHE A 43 -28.93 24.19 -3.76
CA PHE A 43 -29.17 23.76 -5.16
C PHE A 43 -29.16 24.78 -6.30
N ASN A 44 -28.31 24.47 -7.30
CA ASN A 44 -28.62 24.23 -8.73
C ASN A 44 -27.34 23.54 -9.27
N ASP A 45 -27.38 22.29 -9.76
CA ASP A 45 -27.82 21.88 -11.10
C ASP A 45 -27.36 22.87 -12.18
N ASP A 46 -26.25 22.56 -12.83
CA ASP A 46 -26.15 22.74 -14.28
C ASP A 46 -25.03 21.87 -14.85
N ASP A 47 -25.44 21.14 -15.89
CA ASP A 47 -24.71 20.22 -16.73
C ASP A 47 -23.44 20.83 -17.35
N ASN A 48 -22.43 20.00 -17.54
CA ASN A 48 -21.71 19.92 -18.82
C ASN A 48 -20.95 18.59 -18.89
N ASP A 49 -21.45 17.75 -19.81
CA ASP A 49 -20.76 16.62 -20.42
C ASP A 49 -19.41 17.07 -21.02
N ASP A 50 -18.38 16.25 -20.84
CA ASP A 50 -17.35 16.06 -21.87
C ASP A 50 -16.70 14.68 -21.67
N ASP A 51 -17.07 13.79 -22.59
CA ASP A 51 -16.56 12.43 -22.77
C ASP A 51 -15.06 12.41 -23.07
N ILE A 52 -14.27 11.64 -22.30
CA ILE A 52 -13.06 10.99 -22.83
C ILE A 52 -12.98 9.55 -22.29
N GLU A 53 -13.19 8.61 -23.22
CA GLU A 53 -12.93 7.17 -23.09
C GLU A 53 -11.45 6.86 -22.78
N GLY A 54 -11.23 5.97 -21.82
CA GLY A 54 -9.91 5.37 -21.54
C GLY A 54 -10.09 3.93 -21.09
N GLY A 55 -10.10 3.01 -22.06
CA GLY A 55 -10.51 1.62 -21.94
C GLY A 55 -9.81 0.82 -20.83
N SER A 56 -10.63 0.11 -20.06
CA SER A 56 -10.22 -1.01 -19.20
C SER A 56 -10.43 -2.32 -19.96
N ASN A 57 -9.33 -2.97 -20.37
CA ASN A 57 -9.37 -4.32 -20.92
C ASN A 57 -9.74 -5.32 -19.82
N SER A 58 -11.00 -5.76 -19.81
CA SER A 58 -11.48 -6.90 -19.03
C SER A 58 -11.29 -8.16 -19.87
N MET A 59 -10.35 -9.01 -19.45
CA MET A 59 -10.08 -10.31 -20.06
C MET A 59 -11.07 -11.32 -19.44
N ILE A 60 -12.17 -11.58 -20.14
CA ILE A 60 -13.11 -12.65 -19.81
C ILE A 60 -12.57 -13.95 -20.42
N ILE A 61 -12.21 -14.91 -19.58
CA ILE A 61 -11.92 -16.29 -20.00
C ILE A 61 -13.25 -17.05 -19.97
N GLU A 62 -13.82 -17.28 -21.15
CA GLU A 62 -14.93 -18.23 -21.33
C GLU A 62 -14.37 -19.59 -21.78
N ASP A 63 -14.45 -20.58 -20.89
CA ASP A 63 -14.24 -21.99 -21.24
C ASP A 63 -15.49 -22.52 -21.97
N ASN A 64 -15.38 -22.67 -23.29
CA ASN A 64 -16.38 -23.31 -24.13
C ASN A 64 -15.81 -24.60 -24.73
N ILE A 65 -15.99 -25.72 -24.02
CA ILE A 65 -15.74 -27.06 -24.57
C ILE A 65 -17.01 -27.53 -25.29
N VAL A 66 -17.05 -27.31 -26.61
CA VAL A 66 -18.05 -27.88 -27.51
C VAL A 66 -17.48 -29.16 -28.13
N VAL A 67 -18.06 -30.30 -27.76
CA VAL A 67 -17.81 -31.60 -28.42
C VAL A 67 -18.61 -31.64 -29.72
N LYS A 68 -17.90 -31.66 -30.85
CA LYS A 68 -18.46 -31.90 -32.19
C LYS A 68 -18.77 -33.39 -32.37
N ASN A 69 -19.99 -33.70 -32.78
CA ASN A 69 -20.30 -34.90 -33.57
C ASN A 69 -21.08 -34.42 -34.80
N GLU A 70 -20.45 -34.46 -35.96
CA GLU A 70 -21.08 -34.29 -37.26
C GLU A 70 -21.32 -35.68 -37.84
N ASP A 71 -22.57 -35.97 -38.25
CA ASP A 71 -22.88 -37.10 -39.12
C ASP A 71 -23.63 -36.61 -40.36
N ILE A 72 -23.23 -37.24 -41.47
CA ILE A 72 -23.41 -36.86 -42.86
C ILE A 72 -24.81 -37.26 -43.35
N GLY A 73 -25.47 -36.36 -44.09
CA GLY A 73 -26.71 -36.65 -44.81
C GLY A 73 -26.50 -37.25 -46.21
N GLY A 74 -27.37 -38.17 -46.59
CA GLY A 74 -27.45 -38.73 -47.94
C GLY A 74 -28.77 -39.47 -48.19
N SER A 75 -29.55 -38.98 -49.15
CA SER A 75 -30.91 -39.34 -49.54
C SER A 75 -31.13 -40.78 -50.03
N SER A 76 -32.34 -41.34 -49.86
CA SER A 76 -33.08 -42.04 -50.93
C SER A 76 -34.52 -42.44 -50.55
N SER A 77 -35.27 -42.73 -51.61
CA SER A 77 -36.70 -42.89 -51.89
C SER A 77 -37.58 -43.90 -51.11
N SER A 78 -38.86 -43.54 -51.05
CA SER A 78 -40.10 -44.34 -51.16
C SER A 78 -40.15 -45.80 -50.69
N SER A 79 -41.04 -46.09 -49.73
CA SER A 79 -42.01 -47.19 -49.85
C SER A 79 -43.19 -47.05 -48.86
N ARG A 80 -44.34 -47.57 -49.28
CA ARG A 80 -45.64 -47.58 -48.58
C ARG A 80 -45.62 -48.47 -47.33
N GLY A 81 -46.41 -48.08 -46.34
CA GLY A 81 -47.36 -49.00 -45.69
C GLY A 81 -47.25 -49.17 -44.17
N MET A 82 -48.45 -49.23 -43.58
CA MET A 82 -48.83 -49.82 -42.29
C MET A 82 -48.80 -48.91 -41.06
N ALA A 83 -50.01 -48.55 -40.63
CA ALA A 83 -50.32 -47.96 -39.35
C ALA A 83 -49.96 -48.93 -38.21
N ALA A 84 -49.17 -48.47 -37.25
CA ALA A 84 -48.98 -49.15 -35.97
C ALA A 84 -48.82 -48.11 -34.84
N ASN A 85 -49.84 -48.07 -33.98
CA ASN A 85 -49.83 -47.64 -32.57
C ASN A 85 -48.86 -46.53 -32.15
N LEU A 86 -49.40 -45.30 -32.07
CA LEU A 86 -48.86 -44.21 -31.25
C LEU A 86 -48.98 -44.55 -29.75
N SER A 87 -48.09 -45.40 -29.25
CA SER A 87 -47.84 -45.47 -27.81
C SER A 87 -47.15 -44.18 -27.41
N ARG A 88 -47.94 -43.27 -26.84
CA ARG A 88 -47.49 -42.03 -26.20
C ARG A 88 -46.44 -42.38 -25.14
N LYS A 89 -45.15 -42.40 -25.52
CA LYS A 89 -44.04 -42.55 -24.59
C LYS A 89 -44.01 -41.25 -23.78
N LYS A 90 -44.66 -41.30 -22.62
CA LYS A 90 -44.75 -40.21 -21.65
C LYS A 90 -43.33 -39.69 -21.42
N ALA A 91 -43.07 -38.43 -21.81
CA ALA A 91 -41.80 -37.78 -21.55
C ALA A 91 -41.52 -37.87 -20.04
N VAL A 92 -40.46 -38.58 -19.68
CA VAL A 92 -39.98 -38.62 -18.29
C VAL A 92 -39.40 -37.23 -18.01
N PRO A 93 -39.95 -36.48 -17.04
CA PRO A 93 -39.40 -35.18 -16.68
C PRO A 93 -37.93 -35.34 -16.26
N PRO A 94 -37.05 -34.38 -16.56
CA PRO A 94 -35.66 -34.43 -16.09
C PRO A 94 -35.66 -34.64 -14.57
N GLN A 95 -35.03 -35.73 -14.14
CA GLN A 95 -34.90 -36.08 -12.73
C GLN A 95 -34.26 -34.89 -11.99
N PRO A 96 -34.81 -34.45 -10.83
CA PRO A 96 -34.26 -33.32 -10.10
C PRO A 96 -32.81 -33.61 -9.72
N ALA A 97 -31.91 -32.68 -10.03
CA ALA A 97 -30.49 -32.80 -9.72
C ALA A 97 -30.30 -33.15 -8.23
N LYS A 98 -29.57 -34.23 -7.96
CA LYS A 98 -29.34 -34.71 -6.59
C LYS A 98 -28.53 -33.65 -5.83
N LYS A 99 -29.17 -33.00 -4.86
CA LYS A 99 -28.53 -32.04 -3.95
C LYS A 99 -27.42 -32.74 -3.18
N LEU A 100 -26.17 -32.35 -3.42
CA LEU A 100 -25.03 -32.83 -2.65
C LEU A 100 -25.13 -32.25 -1.23
N VAL A 101 -25.25 -33.13 -0.24
CA VAL A 101 -25.22 -32.77 1.18
C VAL A 101 -23.84 -33.09 1.69
N ILE A 102 -23.01 -32.06 1.89
CA ILE A 102 -21.72 -32.20 2.54
C ILE A 102 -21.99 -32.56 4.00
N LYS A 103 -21.55 -33.74 4.44
CA LYS A 103 -21.60 -34.13 5.85
C LYS A 103 -20.73 -33.16 6.64
N LEU A 104 -21.35 -32.44 7.58
CA LEU A 104 -20.70 -31.42 8.40
C LEU A 104 -19.54 -32.04 9.19
N LEU A 105 -18.30 -31.59 8.92
CA LEU A 105 -17.16 -31.85 9.79
C LEU A 105 -17.50 -31.27 11.18
N LYS A 106 -17.35 -32.10 12.23
CA LYS A 106 -17.85 -31.80 13.59
C LYS A 106 -17.24 -30.55 14.23
N GLU A 107 -16.10 -30.10 13.74
CA GLU A 107 -15.43 -28.89 14.23
C GLU A 107 -15.10 -27.96 13.08
N LYS A 108 -15.41 -26.67 13.25
CA LYS A 108 -15.02 -25.61 12.32
C LYS A 108 -13.49 -25.46 12.38
N PRO A 109 -12.77 -25.56 11.25
CA PRO A 109 -11.34 -25.27 11.23
C PRO A 109 -11.08 -23.89 11.84
N LYS A 110 -10.26 -23.83 12.88
CA LYS A 110 -9.86 -22.57 13.51
C LYS A 110 -8.53 -22.15 12.93
N LEU A 111 -8.42 -20.87 12.58
CA LEU A 111 -7.16 -20.28 12.17
C LEU A 111 -6.14 -20.43 13.31
N PRO A 112 -4.88 -20.80 13.03
CA PRO A 112 -3.83 -20.75 14.04
C PRO A 112 -3.72 -19.33 14.63
N THR A 113 -3.51 -19.22 15.95
CA THR A 113 -3.42 -17.93 16.63
C THR A 113 -2.27 -17.06 16.10
N ASN A 114 -1.16 -17.66 15.72
CA ASN A 114 0.03 -16.97 15.22
C ASN A 114 0.03 -16.76 13.70
N PHE A 115 -1.09 -17.05 13.02
CA PHE A 115 -1.16 -16.96 11.55
C PHE A 115 -0.77 -15.58 11.05
N GLU A 116 -1.38 -14.53 11.61
CA GLU A 116 -1.16 -13.16 11.16
C GLU A 116 0.30 -12.72 11.31
N GLU A 117 0.91 -13.03 12.45
CA GLU A 117 2.28 -12.63 12.78
C GLU A 117 3.31 -13.36 11.93
N ASN A 118 3.11 -14.67 11.71
CA ASN A 118 3.98 -15.47 10.86
C ASN A 118 3.92 -15.02 9.41
N THR A 119 2.71 -14.83 8.87
CA THR A 119 2.52 -14.35 7.49
C THR A 119 3.07 -12.92 7.32
N TRP A 120 2.86 -12.05 8.31
CA TRP A 120 3.46 -10.72 8.31
C TRP A 120 5.00 -10.78 8.35
N GLY A 121 5.59 -11.70 9.11
CA GLY A 121 7.05 -11.87 9.16
C GLY A 121 7.64 -12.13 7.77
N THR A 122 7.00 -13.00 6.99
CA THR A 122 7.40 -13.26 5.59
C THR A 122 7.24 -12.03 4.71
N LEU A 123 6.10 -11.35 4.78
CA LEU A 123 5.84 -10.14 3.97
C LEU A 123 6.78 -8.99 4.33
N LYS A 124 7.06 -8.79 5.62
CA LYS A 124 8.02 -7.80 6.10
C LYS A 124 9.41 -8.09 5.55
N SER A 125 9.87 -9.35 5.61
CA SER A 125 11.16 -9.73 5.06
C SER A 125 11.26 -9.42 3.57
N ALA A 126 10.21 -9.70 2.80
CA ALA A 126 10.14 -9.39 1.38
C ALA A 126 10.20 -7.88 1.10
N ILE A 127 9.40 -7.09 1.84
CA ILE A 127 9.40 -5.62 1.73
C ILE A 127 10.79 -5.05 2.06
N SER A 128 11.42 -5.52 3.14
CA SER A 128 12.79 -5.11 3.47
C SER A 128 13.78 -5.51 2.38
N ALA A 129 13.67 -6.70 1.79
CA ALA A 129 14.52 -7.12 0.69
C ALA A 129 14.37 -6.21 -0.55
N ILE A 130 13.15 -5.80 -0.88
CA ILE A 130 12.86 -4.83 -1.95
C ILE A 130 13.56 -3.50 -1.69
N PHE A 131 13.41 -2.93 -0.48
CA PHE A 131 14.07 -1.67 -0.13
C PHE A 131 15.60 -1.76 -0.12
N LEU A 132 16.15 -2.90 0.28
CA LEU A 132 17.58 -3.16 0.30
C LEU A 132 18.14 -3.63 -1.06
N LYS A 133 17.28 -3.76 -2.08
CA LYS A 133 17.62 -4.31 -3.40
C LYS A 133 18.33 -5.66 -3.31
N GLN A 134 17.87 -6.50 -2.40
CA GLN A 134 18.37 -7.86 -2.19
C GLN A 134 17.40 -8.88 -2.78
N PRO A 135 17.90 -10.06 -3.21
CA PRO A 135 17.02 -11.17 -3.56
C PRO A 135 16.14 -11.57 -2.39
N ASP A 136 14.85 -11.76 -2.63
CA ASP A 136 13.95 -12.34 -1.65
C ASP A 136 13.98 -13.88 -1.76
N PRO A 137 14.20 -14.63 -0.67
CA PRO A 137 14.05 -16.09 -0.68
C PRO A 137 12.61 -16.57 -0.94
N CYS A 138 11.60 -15.70 -0.78
CA CYS A 138 10.21 -16.05 -1.03
C CYS A 138 9.78 -15.76 -2.47
N ASP A 139 8.97 -16.66 -3.03
CA ASP A 139 8.41 -16.48 -4.37
C ASP A 139 7.26 -15.46 -4.37
N SER A 140 7.22 -14.62 -5.39
CA SER A 140 6.22 -13.55 -5.54
C SER A 140 4.78 -14.04 -5.50
N GLU A 141 4.49 -15.21 -6.06
CA GLU A 141 3.15 -15.82 -6.03
C GLU A 141 2.74 -16.20 -4.60
N LYS A 142 3.69 -16.74 -3.82
CA LYS A 142 3.45 -17.08 -2.41
C LYS A 142 3.19 -15.84 -1.56
N LEU A 143 3.91 -14.76 -1.83
CA LEU A 143 3.69 -13.47 -1.14
C LEU A 143 2.33 -12.89 -1.50
N TYR A 144 1.93 -12.94 -2.78
CA TYR A 144 0.60 -12.51 -3.20
C TYR A 144 -0.49 -13.34 -2.51
N GLN A 145 -0.37 -14.67 -2.50
CA GLN A 145 -1.33 -15.54 -1.81
C GLN A 145 -1.38 -15.27 -0.30
N ALA A 146 -0.25 -14.98 0.34
CA ALA A 146 -0.19 -14.57 1.74
C ALA A 146 -1.00 -13.28 2.00
N VAL A 147 -0.90 -12.28 1.12
CA VAL A 147 -1.72 -11.05 1.19
C VAL A 147 -3.20 -11.38 1.00
N CYS A 148 -3.56 -12.21 0.03
CA CYS A 148 -4.94 -12.65 -0.20
C CYS A 148 -5.54 -13.28 1.05
N ASN A 149 -4.85 -14.27 1.64
CA ASN A 149 -5.32 -14.98 2.83
C ASN A 149 -5.54 -14.02 4.02
N LEU A 150 -4.62 -13.06 4.25
CA LEU A 150 -4.80 -12.05 5.30
C LEU A 150 -6.03 -11.18 5.04
N CYS A 151 -6.26 -10.76 3.79
CA CYS A 151 -7.40 -9.93 3.43
C CYS A 151 -8.73 -10.70 3.56
N GLU A 152 -8.78 -11.95 3.14
CA GLU A 152 -9.95 -12.85 3.27
C GLU A 152 -10.34 -13.05 4.74
N HIS A 153 -9.36 -13.15 5.63
CA HIS A 153 -9.56 -13.24 7.08
C HIS A 153 -9.83 -11.88 7.76
N LYS A 154 -10.16 -10.83 6.99
CA LYS A 154 -10.50 -9.48 7.46
C LYS A 154 -9.36 -8.75 8.18
N MET A 155 -8.11 -9.15 7.91
CA MET A 155 -6.90 -8.53 8.49
C MET A 155 -6.30 -7.45 7.58
N GLY A 156 -6.95 -7.10 6.46
CA GLY A 156 -6.44 -6.13 5.47
C GLY A 156 -6.09 -4.76 6.06
N GLY A 157 -6.90 -4.23 6.98
CA GLY A 157 -6.62 -2.94 7.61
C GLY A 157 -5.38 -2.94 8.51
N ASN A 158 -5.11 -4.06 9.20
CA ASN A 158 -3.88 -4.17 9.98
C ASN A 158 -2.66 -4.37 9.07
N LEU A 159 -2.83 -5.16 8.00
CA LEU A 159 -1.79 -5.36 6.99
C LEU A 159 -1.38 -4.03 6.34
N TYR A 160 -2.34 -3.19 5.94
CA TYR A 160 -2.06 -1.87 5.37
C TYR A 160 -1.19 -1.02 6.31
N LYS A 161 -1.58 -0.89 7.58
CA LYS A 161 -0.82 -0.13 8.59
C LYS A 161 0.59 -0.68 8.80
N LYS A 162 0.73 -2.00 8.79
CA LYS A 162 2.03 -2.68 8.91
C LYS A 162 2.93 -2.38 7.70
N ILE A 163 2.39 -2.43 6.47
CA ILE A 163 3.11 -2.06 5.24
C ILE A 163 3.51 -0.58 5.28
N GLU A 164 2.58 0.33 5.61
CA GLU A 164 2.83 1.77 5.73
C GLU A 164 3.98 2.05 6.70
N LYS A 165 3.95 1.44 7.89
CA LYS A 165 5.00 1.60 8.90
C LYS A 165 6.37 1.11 8.41
N GLU A 166 6.42 -0.02 7.72
CA GLU A 166 7.68 -0.56 7.19
C GLU A 166 8.23 0.34 6.08
N CYS A 167 7.38 0.79 5.15
CA CYS A 167 7.76 1.72 4.09
C CYS A 167 8.25 3.04 4.68
N GLU A 168 7.56 3.59 5.67
CA GLU A 168 7.93 4.84 6.32
C GLU A 168 9.34 4.76 6.93
N ALA A 169 9.68 3.66 7.60
CA ALA A 169 11.00 3.48 8.18
C ALA A 169 12.11 3.49 7.13
N HIS A 170 11.90 2.79 6.00
CA HIS A 170 12.87 2.75 4.91
C HIS A 170 12.98 4.09 4.17
N ILE A 171 11.86 4.73 3.84
CA ILE A 171 11.82 6.03 3.16
C ILE A 171 12.49 7.11 4.01
N SER A 172 12.16 7.17 5.30
CA SER A 172 12.79 8.10 6.23
C SER A 172 14.30 7.88 6.27
N THR A 173 14.77 6.63 6.33
CA THR A 173 16.21 6.33 6.36
C THR A 173 16.91 6.73 5.05
N ALA A 174 16.30 6.41 3.91
CA ALA A 174 16.85 6.75 2.59
C ALA A 174 17.01 8.27 2.42
N LEU A 175 16.02 9.05 2.84
CA LEU A 175 16.07 10.51 2.80
C LEU A 175 17.08 11.10 3.79
N GLN A 176 17.18 10.54 5.00
CA GLN A 176 18.20 10.96 5.97
C GLN A 176 19.63 10.74 5.45
N ASN A 177 19.85 9.69 4.65
CA ASN A 177 21.14 9.43 4.02
C ASN A 177 21.54 10.49 2.97
N LEU A 178 20.63 11.37 2.54
CA LEU A 178 20.94 12.50 1.65
C LEU A 178 21.50 13.72 2.41
N VAL A 179 21.28 13.81 3.72
CA VAL A 179 21.76 14.94 4.54
C VAL A 179 23.29 14.96 4.55
N GLY A 180 23.89 16.14 4.35
CA GLY A 180 25.33 16.30 4.30
C GLY A 180 26.00 15.67 3.07
N GLN A 181 25.24 15.10 2.13
CA GLN A 181 25.81 14.59 0.88
C GLN A 181 26.31 15.72 0.00
N SER A 182 27.46 15.50 -0.67
CA SER A 182 28.15 16.34 -1.68
C SER A 182 27.87 17.85 -1.68
N PRO A 183 28.90 18.72 -1.57
CA PRO A 183 28.70 20.17 -1.76
C PRO A 183 28.40 20.56 -3.22
N ASP A 184 28.74 19.71 -4.19
CA ASP A 184 28.40 19.92 -5.59
C ASP A 184 26.91 19.63 -5.82
N LEU A 185 26.18 20.66 -6.22
CA LEU A 185 24.73 20.60 -6.44
C LEU A 185 24.33 19.66 -7.57
N VAL A 186 25.15 19.51 -8.62
CA VAL A 186 24.82 18.61 -9.74
C VAL A 186 24.94 17.15 -9.27
N VAL A 187 26.01 16.83 -8.55
CA VAL A 187 26.20 15.50 -7.94
C VAL A 187 25.15 15.24 -6.87
N PHE A 188 24.80 16.24 -6.06
CA PHE A 188 23.74 16.10 -5.07
C PHE A 188 22.38 15.81 -5.72
N LEU A 189 22.03 16.51 -6.80
CA LEU A 189 20.77 16.28 -7.52
C LEU A 189 20.68 14.87 -8.11
N SER A 190 21.77 14.30 -8.63
CA SER A 190 21.75 12.92 -9.12
C SER A 190 21.54 11.89 -8.00
N LEU A 191 21.98 12.18 -6.77
CA LEU A 191 21.67 11.36 -5.60
C LEU A 191 20.19 11.45 -5.21
N VAL A 192 19.60 12.64 -5.27
CA VAL A 192 18.16 12.86 -5.02
C VAL A 192 17.31 12.16 -6.08
N GLU A 193 17.67 12.31 -7.36
CA GLU A 193 17.02 11.63 -8.48
C GLU A 193 17.06 10.12 -8.31
N LYS A 194 18.24 9.56 -8.02
CA LYS A 194 18.39 8.13 -7.76
C LYS A 194 17.56 7.66 -6.59
N CYS A 195 17.54 8.40 -5.48
CA CYS A 195 16.71 8.08 -4.32
C CYS A 195 15.21 8.05 -4.68
N TRP A 196 14.77 8.97 -5.55
CA TRP A 196 13.39 9.04 -6.02
C TRP A 196 13.03 7.90 -6.97
N GLN A 197 13.90 7.59 -7.94
CA GLN A 197 13.73 6.46 -8.87
C GLN A 197 13.68 5.14 -8.10
N ASP A 198 14.61 4.94 -7.15
CA ASP A 198 14.65 3.76 -6.30
C ASP A 198 13.34 3.58 -5.53
N LEU A 199 12.78 4.66 -4.98
CA LEU A 199 11.47 4.61 -4.32
C LEU A 199 10.36 4.20 -5.27
N CYS A 200 10.31 4.78 -6.48
CA CYS A 200 9.28 4.46 -7.47
C CYS A 200 9.27 2.95 -7.78
N ASP A 201 10.45 2.39 -8.06
CA ASP A 201 10.60 0.97 -8.37
C ASP A 201 10.20 0.08 -7.19
N GLN A 202 10.64 0.44 -5.98
CA GLN A 202 10.30 -0.27 -4.75
C GLN A 202 8.79 -0.28 -4.49
N MET A 203 8.13 0.87 -4.63
CA MET A 203 6.69 0.99 -4.44
C MET A 203 5.89 0.24 -5.50
N LEU A 204 6.36 0.20 -6.76
CA LEU A 204 5.75 -0.63 -7.80
C LEU A 204 5.83 -2.12 -7.46
N MET A 205 6.98 -2.60 -6.98
CA MET A 205 7.14 -4.00 -6.55
C MET A 205 6.24 -4.34 -5.35
N ILE A 206 6.22 -3.49 -4.32
CA ILE A 206 5.37 -3.68 -3.13
C ILE A 206 3.89 -3.71 -3.55
N ARG A 207 3.47 -2.82 -4.45
CA ARG A 207 2.12 -2.81 -5.00
C ARG A 207 1.80 -4.08 -5.79
N GLY A 208 2.76 -4.62 -6.54
CA GLY A 208 2.62 -5.89 -7.24
C GLY A 208 2.30 -7.04 -6.28
N ILE A 209 3.07 -7.18 -5.21
CA ILE A 209 2.86 -8.20 -4.17
C ILE A 209 1.53 -7.97 -3.42
N ALA A 210 1.23 -6.73 -3.07
CA ALA A 210 0.06 -6.37 -2.27
C ALA A 210 -1.15 -5.94 -3.14
N LEU A 211 -1.22 -6.39 -4.40
CA LEU A 211 -2.23 -5.95 -5.36
C LEU A 211 -3.66 -6.25 -4.88
N TYR A 212 -3.87 -7.39 -4.24
CA TYR A 212 -5.19 -7.76 -3.72
C TYR A 212 -5.65 -6.80 -2.63
N LEU A 213 -4.75 -6.36 -1.75
CA LEU A 213 -5.05 -5.38 -0.70
C LEU A 213 -5.50 -4.04 -1.29
N ASP A 214 -4.80 -3.56 -2.32
CA ASP A 214 -5.09 -2.31 -3.02
C ASP A 214 -6.47 -2.38 -3.73
N ARG A 215 -6.79 -3.52 -4.36
CA ARG A 215 -8.04 -3.71 -5.10
C ARG A 215 -9.26 -4.03 -4.23
N THR A 216 -9.05 -4.49 -3.00
CA THR A 216 -10.15 -4.87 -2.08
C THR A 216 -10.26 -3.91 -0.92
N TYR A 217 -9.37 -3.99 0.06
CA TYR A 217 -9.42 -3.19 1.28
C TYR A 217 -9.35 -1.68 0.99
N VAL A 218 -8.36 -1.23 0.22
CA VAL A 218 -8.18 0.20 -0.05
C VAL A 218 -9.35 0.73 -0.85
N LYS A 219 -9.73 0.06 -1.94
CA LYS A 219 -10.87 0.46 -2.78
C LYS A 219 -12.19 0.56 -2.00
N GLN A 220 -12.41 -0.32 -1.02
CA GLN A 220 -13.65 -0.38 -0.25
C GLN A 220 -13.65 0.56 0.97
N THR A 221 -12.50 1.06 1.40
CA THR A 221 -12.39 1.85 2.62
C THR A 221 -12.21 3.33 2.29
N PRO A 222 -13.19 4.20 2.59
CA PRO A 222 -13.07 5.62 2.32
C PRO A 222 -11.91 6.22 3.11
N ASN A 223 -11.25 7.23 2.54
CA ASN A 223 -10.11 7.94 3.12
C ASN A 223 -8.82 7.11 3.31
N VAL A 224 -8.75 5.89 2.77
CA VAL A 224 -7.50 5.13 2.67
C VAL A 224 -6.88 5.38 1.30
N ARG A 225 -5.58 5.72 1.30
CA ARG A 225 -4.83 5.98 0.07
C ARG A 225 -4.39 4.68 -0.58
N SER A 226 -4.25 4.67 -1.91
CA SER A 226 -3.55 3.58 -2.60
C SER A 226 -2.16 3.39 -2.02
N LEU A 227 -1.59 2.19 -2.14
CA LEU A 227 -0.22 1.96 -1.69
C LEU A 227 0.77 2.90 -2.38
N TRP A 228 0.50 3.21 -3.66
CA TRP A 228 1.28 4.19 -4.41
C TRP A 228 1.21 5.59 -3.78
N ASP A 229 0.01 6.12 -3.58
CA ASP A 229 -0.19 7.46 -3.01
C ASP A 229 0.33 7.56 -1.57
N MET A 230 0.25 6.46 -0.81
CA MET A 230 0.84 6.35 0.52
C MET A 230 2.36 6.48 0.47
N GLY A 231 3.05 5.79 -0.45
CA GLY A 231 4.49 5.94 -0.64
C GLY A 231 4.90 7.37 -1.04
N LEU A 232 4.16 7.98 -1.98
CA LEU A 232 4.38 9.37 -2.39
C LEU A 232 4.23 10.34 -1.21
N GLN A 233 3.17 10.19 -0.43
CA GLN A 233 2.92 11.04 0.72
C GLN A 233 4.02 10.89 1.78
N LEU A 234 4.48 9.67 2.05
CA LEU A 234 5.58 9.43 2.98
C LEU A 234 6.87 10.12 2.52
N PHE A 235 7.21 10.03 1.23
CA PHE A 235 8.37 10.72 0.68
C PHE A 235 8.27 12.24 0.84
N CYS A 236 7.15 12.83 0.42
CA CYS A 236 6.91 14.27 0.55
C CYS A 236 6.96 14.74 2.02
N LYS A 237 6.33 13.97 2.92
CA LYS A 237 6.35 14.23 4.37
C LYS A 237 7.77 14.27 4.90
N HIS A 238 8.56 13.22 4.66
CA HIS A 238 9.91 13.10 5.21
C HIS A 238 10.92 14.04 4.54
N LEU A 239 10.75 14.35 3.25
CA LEU A 239 11.56 15.35 2.56
C LEU A 239 11.34 16.75 3.15
N SER A 240 10.08 17.08 3.49
CA SER A 240 9.73 18.37 4.11
C SER A 240 10.32 18.54 5.52
N LEU A 241 10.62 17.44 6.21
CA LEU A 241 11.28 17.44 7.51
C LEU A 241 12.81 17.67 7.41
N LEU A 242 13.36 17.67 6.19
CA LEU A 242 14.78 17.83 5.90
C LEU A 242 15.05 19.14 5.16
N PRO A 243 15.08 20.29 5.85
CA PRO A 243 15.21 21.60 5.21
C PRO A 243 16.50 21.77 4.41
N GLU A 244 17.60 21.14 4.85
CA GLU A 244 18.87 21.14 4.10
C GLU A 244 18.70 20.47 2.72
N VAL A 245 18.15 19.25 2.71
CA VAL A 245 17.93 18.48 1.47
C VAL A 245 17.00 19.25 0.55
N GLY A 246 15.87 19.74 1.07
CA GLY A 246 14.91 20.54 0.31
C GLY A 246 15.54 21.81 -0.29
N HIS A 247 16.28 22.58 0.51
CA HIS A 247 16.93 23.80 0.05
C HIS A 247 17.98 23.54 -1.03
N LYS A 248 18.83 22.52 -0.86
CA LYS A 248 19.84 22.14 -1.85
C LYS A 248 19.22 21.65 -3.14
N THR A 249 18.15 20.87 -3.07
CA THR A 249 17.41 20.40 -4.26
C THR A 249 16.85 21.59 -5.04
N VAL A 250 16.12 22.49 -4.38
CA VAL A 250 15.54 23.68 -5.04
C VAL A 250 16.62 24.57 -5.64
N THR A 251 17.68 24.86 -4.87
CA THR A 251 18.79 25.71 -5.34
C THR A 251 19.53 25.06 -6.52
N GLY A 252 19.75 23.75 -6.48
CA GLY A 252 20.36 23.00 -7.57
C GLY A 252 19.53 23.09 -8.84
N LEU A 253 18.22 22.84 -8.74
CA LEU A 253 17.31 22.87 -9.89
C LEU A 253 17.25 24.26 -10.52
N LEU A 254 17.13 25.32 -9.71
CA LEU A 254 17.14 26.71 -10.21
C LEU A 254 18.44 27.04 -10.95
N ARG A 255 19.59 26.61 -10.43
CA ARG A 255 20.89 26.82 -11.09
C ARG A 255 21.06 26.03 -12.39
N LEU A 256 20.39 24.88 -12.54
CA LEU A 256 20.38 24.16 -13.82
C LEU A 256 19.56 24.93 -14.85
N ILE A 257 18.38 25.42 -14.46
CA ILE A 257 17.51 26.23 -15.33
C ILE A 257 18.20 27.53 -15.74
N GLU A 258 18.90 28.22 -14.83
CA GLU A 258 19.64 29.46 -15.15
C GLU A 258 20.79 29.25 -16.16
N ARG A 259 21.28 28.01 -16.31
CA ARG A 259 22.37 27.67 -17.24
C ARG A 259 21.88 27.20 -18.61
N GLU A 260 20.61 26.88 -18.73
CA GLU A 260 19.94 26.46 -19.97
C GLU A 260 19.61 27.69 -20.84
#